data_AF-A0A524CFB6-F1
#
_entry.id   AF-A0A524CFB6-F1
#
_cell.length_a   1.000
_cell.length_b   1.000
_cell.length_c   1.000
_cell.angle_alpha   90.00
_cell.angle_beta   90.00
_cell.angle_gamma   90.00
#
_symmetry.space_group_name_H-M   'P 1'
#
loop_
_entity.id
_entity.type
_entity.pdbx_description
1 polymer ?
#
loop_
_entity_poly.entity_id
_entity_poly.type
_entity_poly.pdbx_seq_one_letter_code
_entity_poly.pdbx_strand_id
1 'polypeptide(L)'
;MSQKKREFMTIGQIDATGIRGPHEKELEDIGKNKIDTFKDIEFDELNKIVKHDLGGVLENIGFNEDWTITIEMFPDVVIHIAYTYFGDEFGDGIEAEFKFYFSGQKVSWVPGEDSATFIDIIMDFLERRIKNTEVFEKNYDQHTELMEKVLKQRTDPFRVLKSKDKKALSDFLGAKIWQTAEGWRIKRELLPEIYTEIIWDHDSGLDISFSGENLENIGSYHIELLGIFTINHILRFITIEYETEELPDICYVMFSRYFTKEKNWEHRRA
;
A
#
# COMPACT_ATOMS: atom_id res chain seq x y z
N MET A 1 24.55 16.36 5.10
CA MET A 1 23.49 16.58 4.09
C MET A 1 22.29 17.12 4.84
N SER A 2 21.79 18.31 4.52
CA SER A 2 20.60 18.82 5.20
C SER A 2 19.43 17.89 4.85
N GLN A 3 18.82 17.25 5.86
CA GLN A 3 17.54 16.57 5.67
C GLN A 3 16.61 17.60 5.05
N LYS A 4 16.26 17.44 3.77
CA LYS A 4 15.06 18.11 3.23
C LYS A 4 13.95 17.76 4.20
N LYS A 5 13.30 18.78 4.76
CA LYS A 5 12.17 18.60 5.67
C LYS A 5 11.16 17.71 4.93
N ARG A 6 10.96 16.48 5.41
CA ARG A 6 9.96 15.57 4.83
C ARG A 6 8.60 16.26 4.98
N GLU A 7 7.84 16.32 3.91
CA GLU A 7 6.47 16.81 3.95
C GLU A 7 5.56 15.63 4.30
N PHE A 8 4.79 15.79 5.36
CA PHE A 8 3.87 14.77 5.85
C PHE A 8 2.44 15.17 5.53
N MET A 9 1.66 14.19 5.12
CA MET A 9 0.22 14.28 4.87
C MET A 9 -0.53 13.37 5.82
N THR A 10 -1.79 13.70 6.11
CA THR A 10 -2.76 12.80 6.74
C THR A 10 -3.69 12.21 5.70
N ILE A 11 -4.40 11.13 6.04
CA ILE A 11 -5.36 10.50 5.14
C ILE A 11 -6.47 11.46 4.70
N GLY A 12 -6.96 12.32 5.61
CA GLY A 12 -7.97 13.33 5.30
C GLY A 12 -7.52 14.37 4.28
N GLN A 13 -6.21 14.67 4.23
CA GLN A 13 -5.64 15.52 3.17
C GLN A 13 -5.60 14.80 1.82
N ILE A 14 -5.25 13.52 1.79
CA ILE A 14 -5.25 12.67 0.58
C ILE A 14 -6.68 12.51 0.01
N ASP A 15 -7.67 12.31 0.88
CA ASP A 15 -9.08 12.25 0.50
C ASP A 15 -9.64 13.61 0.09
N ALA A 16 -8.90 14.69 0.35
CA ALA A 16 -9.30 16.07 0.11
C ALA A 16 -10.71 16.37 0.65
N THR A 17 -11.02 15.83 1.83
CA THR A 17 -12.27 16.05 2.58
C THR A 17 -12.05 17.15 3.61
N GLY A 18 -12.86 18.21 3.56
CA GLY A 18 -12.80 19.32 4.55
C GLY A 18 -13.42 19.00 5.91
N ILE A 19 -13.84 17.75 6.12
CA ILE A 19 -14.45 17.18 7.34
C ILE A 19 -13.82 15.78 7.51
N ARG A 20 -13.75 15.29 8.76
CA ARG A 20 -13.27 13.94 9.10
C ARG A 20 -13.88 12.89 8.16
N GLY A 21 -13.03 12.30 7.32
CA GLY A 21 -13.43 11.35 6.29
C GLY A 21 -13.67 9.95 6.84
N PRO A 22 -14.32 9.05 6.07
CA PRO A 22 -14.51 7.66 6.48
C PRO A 22 -13.19 6.95 6.77
N HIS A 23 -12.15 7.14 5.95
CA HIS A 23 -10.84 6.50 6.14
C HIS A 23 -10.07 7.07 7.35
N GLU A 24 -10.30 8.34 7.70
CA GLU A 24 -9.72 8.92 8.92
C GLU A 24 -10.27 8.22 10.16
N LYS A 25 -11.59 8.00 10.21
CA LYS A 25 -12.23 7.23 11.27
C LYS A 25 -11.75 5.78 11.28
N GLU A 26 -11.64 5.15 10.12
CA GLU A 26 -11.16 3.78 9.98
C GLU A 26 -9.75 3.61 10.56
N LEU A 27 -8.81 4.50 10.22
CA LEU A 27 -7.47 4.48 10.78
C LEU A 27 -7.44 4.68 12.30
N GLU A 28 -8.27 5.58 12.83
CA GLU A 28 -8.38 5.75 14.29
C GLU A 28 -8.94 4.50 14.98
N ASP A 29 -9.92 3.84 14.37
CA ASP A 29 -10.51 2.60 14.89
C ASP A 29 -9.49 1.45 14.82
N ILE A 30 -8.73 1.32 13.72
CA ILE A 30 -7.59 0.40 13.60
C ILE A 30 -6.58 0.67 14.71
N GLY A 31 -6.12 1.92 14.84
CA GLY A 31 -5.15 2.31 15.87
C GLY A 31 -5.62 1.91 17.27
N LYS A 32 -6.85 2.31 17.65
CA LYS A 32 -7.43 1.98 18.97
C LYS A 32 -7.49 0.49 19.24
N ASN A 33 -7.92 -0.30 18.26
CA ASN A 33 -8.06 -1.75 18.42
C ASN A 33 -6.72 -2.47 18.58
N LYS A 34 -5.61 -1.84 18.15
CA LYS A 34 -4.29 -2.46 18.19
C LYS A 34 -3.43 -2.02 19.37
N ILE A 35 -3.77 -0.93 20.07
CA ILE A 35 -3.00 -0.38 21.21
C ILE A 35 -2.52 -1.48 22.17
N ASP A 36 -3.42 -2.32 22.67
CA ASP A 36 -3.08 -3.33 23.69
C ASP A 36 -2.06 -4.36 23.21
N THR A 37 -1.93 -4.57 21.90
CA THR A 37 -0.92 -5.46 21.33
C THR A 37 0.49 -4.88 21.41
N PHE A 38 0.62 -3.55 21.43
CA PHE A 38 1.91 -2.86 21.35
C PHE A 38 2.36 -2.22 22.67
N LYS A 39 1.51 -2.18 23.71
CA LYS A 39 1.86 -1.58 25.00
C LYS A 39 3.13 -2.17 25.62
N ASP A 40 3.25 -3.49 25.57
CA ASP A 40 4.31 -4.23 26.27
C ASP A 40 5.35 -4.82 25.32
N ILE A 41 5.37 -4.40 24.05
CA ILE A 41 6.33 -4.95 23.09
C ILE A 41 7.73 -4.39 23.34
N GLU A 42 8.71 -5.28 23.43
CA GLU A 42 10.11 -4.90 23.50
C GLU A 42 10.57 -4.29 22.17
N PHE A 43 11.28 -3.16 22.24
CA PHE A 43 11.73 -2.43 21.04
C PHE A 43 12.53 -3.32 20.08
N ASP A 44 13.41 -4.18 20.61
CA ASP A 44 14.24 -5.08 19.80
C ASP A 44 13.42 -6.15 19.06
N GLU A 45 12.33 -6.62 19.68
CA GLU A 45 11.39 -7.56 19.06
C GLU A 45 10.62 -6.88 17.92
N LEU A 46 10.06 -5.70 18.20
CA LEU A 46 9.36 -4.91 17.19
C LEU A 46 10.29 -4.58 16.01
N ASN A 47 11.51 -4.13 16.30
CA ASN A 47 12.51 -3.78 15.30
C ASN A 47 12.86 -4.97 14.41
N LYS A 48 12.96 -6.17 15.00
CA LYS A 48 13.22 -7.40 14.25
C LYS A 48 12.07 -7.70 13.27
N ILE A 49 10.82 -7.64 13.73
CA ILE A 49 9.65 -7.88 12.87
C ILE A 49 9.59 -6.83 11.75
N VAL A 50 9.71 -5.55 12.10
CA VAL A 50 9.63 -4.44 11.13
C VAL A 50 10.72 -4.56 10.06
N LYS A 51 11.95 -4.86 10.45
CA LYS A 51 13.07 -4.94 9.51
C LYS A 51 13.04 -6.19 8.65
N HIS A 52 12.81 -7.35 9.25
CA HIS A 52 12.94 -8.63 8.57
C HIS A 52 11.67 -9.09 7.88
N ASP A 53 10.50 -8.81 8.46
CA ASP A 53 9.23 -9.31 7.97
C ASP A 53 8.47 -8.25 7.14
N LEU A 54 8.66 -6.95 7.43
CA LEU A 54 8.02 -5.85 6.70
C LEU A 54 8.94 -5.09 5.75
N GLY A 55 10.26 -5.19 5.92
CA GLY A 55 11.24 -4.42 5.14
C GLY A 55 11.22 -2.92 5.48
N GLY A 56 10.64 -2.55 6.61
CA GLY A 56 10.56 -1.18 7.10
C GLY A 56 11.71 -0.81 8.05
N VAL A 57 11.58 0.35 8.67
CA VAL A 57 12.49 0.83 9.72
C VAL A 57 11.71 1.39 10.91
N LEU A 58 12.27 1.25 12.11
CA LEU A 58 11.86 2.05 13.25
C LEU A 58 12.68 3.33 13.29
N GLU A 59 12.00 4.47 13.28
CA GLU A 59 12.62 5.79 13.40
C GLU A 59 11.75 6.75 14.22
N ASN A 60 12.28 7.93 14.55
CA ASN A 60 11.50 9.05 15.07
C ASN A 60 11.42 10.11 13.97
N ILE A 61 10.19 10.49 13.60
CA ILE A 61 9.86 11.46 12.56
C ILE A 61 9.59 12.88 13.12
N GLY A 62 9.60 13.05 14.44
CA GLY A 62 9.66 14.35 15.11
C GLY A 62 8.32 14.94 15.53
N PHE A 63 7.31 14.10 15.78
CA PHE A 63 5.99 14.47 16.32
C PHE A 63 5.82 14.13 17.81
N ASN A 64 6.93 13.96 18.54
CA ASN A 64 6.98 13.54 19.95
C ASN A 64 6.38 12.15 20.22
N GLU A 65 6.46 11.27 19.22
CA GLU A 65 6.16 9.85 19.35
C GLU A 65 7.32 9.07 19.97
N ASP A 66 7.02 7.92 20.57
CA ASP A 66 8.05 7.03 21.13
C ASP A 66 8.83 6.35 20.01
N TRP A 67 8.10 5.86 19.00
CA TRP A 67 8.65 5.27 17.80
C TRP A 67 7.67 5.38 16.63
N THR A 68 8.20 5.28 15.42
CA THR A 68 7.44 5.21 14.17
C THR A 68 7.92 4.02 13.34
N ILE A 69 6.98 3.19 12.90
CA ILE A 69 7.22 2.21 11.85
C ILE A 69 7.08 2.93 10.50
N THR A 70 8.16 2.99 9.74
CA THR A 70 8.19 3.60 8.40
C THR A 70 8.36 2.49 7.35
N ILE A 71 7.42 2.41 6.42
CA ILE A 71 7.38 1.40 5.34
C ILE A 71 7.13 2.10 4.01
N GLU A 72 7.87 1.69 2.97
CA GLU A 72 7.65 2.15 1.61
C GLU A 72 6.69 1.18 0.88
N MET A 73 5.45 1.62 0.64
CA MET A 73 4.44 0.82 -0.06
C MET A 73 4.77 0.65 -1.54
N PHE A 74 5.30 1.69 -2.17
CA PHE A 74 5.84 1.77 -3.53
C PHE A 74 6.92 2.87 -3.55
N PRO A 75 7.85 2.91 -4.53
CA PRO A 75 8.82 3.99 -4.62
C PRO A 75 8.18 5.39 -4.53
N ASP A 76 8.59 6.18 -3.53
CA ASP A 76 8.03 7.50 -3.18
C ASP A 76 6.58 7.51 -2.64
N VAL A 77 6.10 6.39 -2.10
CA VAL A 77 4.83 6.26 -1.35
C VAL A 77 5.17 5.64 0.01
N VAL A 78 5.43 6.50 0.99
CA VAL A 78 5.91 6.11 2.32
C VAL A 78 4.81 6.31 3.36
N ILE A 79 4.62 5.29 4.20
CA ILE A 79 3.64 5.27 5.28
C ILE A 79 4.39 5.23 6.61
N HIS A 80 3.89 6.00 7.56
CA HIS A 80 4.44 6.17 8.90
C HIS A 80 3.36 5.86 9.93
N ILE A 81 3.59 4.83 10.75
CA ILE A 81 2.72 4.42 11.84
C ILE A 81 3.41 4.84 13.14
N ALA A 82 3.04 6.02 13.64
CA ALA A 82 3.63 6.63 14.84
C ALA A 82 2.86 6.18 16.09
N TYR A 83 3.58 5.74 17.12
CA TYR A 83 3.02 5.30 18.39
C TYR A 83 3.50 6.18 19.54
N THR A 84 2.58 6.58 20.40
CA THR A 84 2.88 7.30 21.64
C THR A 84 2.15 6.62 22.80
N TYR A 85 2.89 6.31 23.87
CA TYR A 85 2.38 5.89 25.15
C TYR A 85 2.38 7.07 26.12
N PHE A 86 1.20 7.47 26.60
CA PHE A 86 1.05 8.59 27.54
C PHE A 86 1.12 8.13 29.00
N GLY A 87 0.99 6.82 29.24
CA GLY A 87 0.83 6.27 30.58
C GLY A 87 -0.54 6.59 31.19
N ASP A 88 -0.77 6.08 32.41
CA ASP A 88 -2.00 6.31 33.18
C ASP A 88 -2.02 7.71 33.85
N GLU A 89 -1.08 8.61 33.49
CA GLU A 89 -0.82 9.87 34.19
C GLU A 89 -1.71 11.03 33.72
N PHE A 90 -2.37 10.90 32.57
CA PHE A 90 -3.26 11.94 32.03
C PHE A 90 -4.71 11.44 32.06
N GLY A 91 -5.50 11.99 32.97
CA GLY A 91 -6.90 11.60 33.24
C GLY A 91 -7.90 11.92 32.12
N ASP A 92 -7.45 12.02 30.87
CA ASP A 92 -8.28 12.12 29.66
C ASP A 92 -8.68 10.74 29.11
N GLY A 93 -8.13 9.66 29.68
CA GLY A 93 -8.52 8.27 29.40
C GLY A 93 -7.89 7.70 28.13
N ILE A 94 -6.88 8.36 27.56
CA ILE A 94 -6.12 7.86 26.41
C ILE A 94 -4.72 7.44 26.89
N GLU A 95 -4.54 6.14 27.09
CA GLU A 95 -3.28 5.58 27.59
C GLU A 95 -2.19 5.50 26.51
N ALA A 96 -2.59 5.32 25.25
CA ALA A 96 -1.71 5.30 24.10
C ALA A 96 -2.47 5.73 22.83
N GLU A 97 -1.74 6.08 21.78
CA GLU A 97 -2.32 6.47 20.49
C GLU A 97 -1.44 6.03 19.33
N PHE A 98 -2.08 5.60 18.25
CA PHE A 98 -1.47 5.51 16.93
C PHE A 98 -1.89 6.70 16.07
N LYS A 99 -0.91 7.33 15.41
CA LYS A 99 -1.13 8.31 14.35
C LYS A 99 -0.51 7.85 13.05
N PHE A 100 -1.18 8.13 11.95
CA PHE A 100 -0.79 7.69 10.62
C PHE A 100 -0.42 8.89 9.76
N TYR A 101 0.81 8.88 9.25
CA TYR A 101 1.31 9.91 8.35
C TYR A 101 1.80 9.30 7.05
N PHE A 102 1.81 10.14 6.03
CA PHE A 102 2.10 9.75 4.66
C PHE A 102 3.14 10.72 4.09
N SER A 103 4.15 10.23 3.38
CA SER A 103 5.15 11.08 2.74
C SER A 103 5.64 10.50 1.41
N GLY A 104 6.39 11.31 0.65
CA GLY A 104 6.90 10.94 -0.67
C GLY A 104 6.14 11.63 -1.80
N GLN A 105 6.79 11.75 -2.96
CA GLN A 105 6.29 12.55 -4.08
C GLN A 105 5.01 12.00 -4.71
N LYS A 106 4.78 10.69 -4.61
CA LYS A 106 3.65 10.00 -5.24
C LYS A 106 2.56 9.65 -4.24
N VAL A 107 2.70 10.05 -2.98
CA VAL A 107 1.77 9.66 -1.92
C VAL A 107 0.36 10.19 -2.17
N SER A 108 0.27 11.41 -2.72
CA SER A 108 -1.00 11.99 -3.11
C SER A 108 -1.64 11.27 -4.31
N TRP A 109 -0.97 10.37 -5.01
CA TRP A 109 -1.56 9.64 -6.13
C TRP A 109 -2.40 8.45 -5.67
N VAL A 110 -2.10 7.91 -4.48
CA VAL A 110 -2.77 6.73 -3.94
C VAL A 110 -4.05 7.16 -3.20
N PRO A 111 -5.21 6.56 -3.47
CA PRO A 111 -6.45 6.82 -2.74
C PRO A 111 -6.31 6.54 -1.25
N GLY A 112 -7.14 7.21 -0.45
CA GLY A 112 -7.18 6.94 0.99
C GLY A 112 -7.62 5.51 1.32
N GLU A 113 -8.51 4.93 0.52
CA GLU A 113 -8.99 3.55 0.67
C GLU A 113 -7.86 2.52 0.55
N ASP A 114 -7.06 2.58 -0.54
CA ASP A 114 -5.88 1.72 -0.73
C ASP A 114 -4.89 1.88 0.43
N SER A 115 -4.69 3.12 0.90
CA SER A 115 -3.74 3.43 1.97
C SER A 115 -4.21 2.92 3.34
N ALA A 116 -5.49 3.09 3.67
CA ALA A 116 -6.09 2.61 4.91
C ALA A 116 -6.11 1.07 4.95
N THR A 117 -6.52 0.44 3.85
CA THR A 117 -6.52 -1.01 3.72
C THR A 117 -5.10 -1.59 3.82
N PHE A 118 -4.10 -0.94 3.23
CA PHE A 118 -2.70 -1.35 3.41
C PHE A 118 -2.26 -1.28 4.88
N ILE A 119 -2.60 -0.19 5.58
CA ILE A 119 -2.30 -0.06 7.01
C ILE A 119 -2.99 -1.16 7.81
N ASP A 120 -4.25 -1.47 7.54
CA ASP A 120 -4.98 -2.54 8.21
C ASP A 120 -4.24 -3.88 8.05
N ILE A 121 -3.87 -4.24 6.80
CA ILE A 121 -3.08 -5.45 6.50
C ILE A 121 -1.77 -5.50 7.30
N ILE A 122 -1.05 -4.38 7.38
CA ILE A 122 0.22 -4.27 8.10
C ILE A 122 0.01 -4.40 9.61
N MET A 123 -1.00 -3.73 10.17
CA MET A 123 -1.30 -3.79 11.60
C MET A 123 -1.74 -5.18 12.02
N ASP A 124 -2.56 -5.84 11.19
CA ASP A 124 -2.94 -7.24 11.34
C ASP A 124 -1.75 -8.19 11.24
N PHE A 125 -0.84 -7.93 10.30
CA PHE A 125 0.40 -8.69 10.17
C PHE A 125 1.25 -8.56 11.42
N LEU A 126 1.51 -7.33 11.87
CA LEU A 126 2.27 -7.06 13.09
C LEU A 126 1.64 -7.76 14.29
N GLU A 127 0.34 -7.61 14.50
CA GLU A 127 -0.35 -8.28 15.60
C GLU A 127 -0.14 -9.79 15.60
N ARG A 128 -0.27 -10.43 14.43
CA ARG A 128 -0.03 -11.88 14.30
C ARG A 128 1.40 -12.26 14.63
N ARG A 129 2.38 -11.48 14.16
CA ARG A 129 3.80 -11.74 14.44
C ARG A 129 4.14 -11.57 15.91
N ILE A 130 3.61 -10.52 16.54
CA ILE A 130 3.80 -10.24 17.97
C ILE A 130 3.14 -11.32 18.83
N LYS A 131 1.92 -11.73 18.48
CA LYS A 131 1.18 -12.78 19.20
C LYS A 131 1.61 -14.19 18.82
N ASN A 132 2.51 -14.33 17.85
CA ASN A 132 2.94 -15.59 17.25
C ASN A 132 1.75 -16.48 16.85
N THR A 133 0.77 -15.90 16.16
CA THR A 133 -0.43 -16.61 15.69
C THR A 133 -0.33 -16.93 14.20
N GLU A 134 -0.88 -18.08 13.83
CA GLU A 134 -0.93 -18.51 12.43
C GLU A 134 -1.96 -17.72 11.63
N VAL A 135 -1.73 -17.67 10.32
CA VAL A 135 -2.67 -17.08 9.39
C VAL A 135 -3.85 -18.01 9.15
N PHE A 136 -5.06 -17.44 9.09
CA PHE A 136 -6.30 -18.19 8.95
C PHE A 136 -6.43 -18.94 7.62
N GLU A 137 -6.16 -18.27 6.49
CA GLU A 137 -6.30 -18.86 5.15
C GLU A 137 -5.02 -18.68 4.32
N LYS A 138 -4.52 -19.78 3.75
CA LYS A 138 -3.25 -19.86 3.00
C LYS A 138 -3.44 -20.51 1.63
N ASN A 139 -4.56 -20.23 0.97
CA ASN A 139 -4.86 -20.74 -0.37
C ASN A 139 -4.45 -19.70 -1.42
N TYR A 140 -3.19 -19.75 -1.88
CA TYR A 140 -2.62 -18.76 -2.80
C TYR A 140 -2.81 -19.12 -4.29
N ASP A 141 -3.22 -20.35 -4.57
CA ASP A 141 -3.39 -20.87 -5.94
C ASP A 141 -4.79 -20.60 -6.51
N GLN A 142 -5.71 -20.08 -5.70
CA GLN A 142 -7.08 -19.77 -6.09
C GLN A 142 -7.36 -18.29 -5.92
N HIS A 143 -7.90 -17.68 -6.96
CA HIS A 143 -8.33 -16.28 -6.91
C HIS A 143 -9.70 -16.17 -6.24
N THR A 144 -9.86 -15.16 -5.40
CA THR A 144 -11.20 -14.76 -4.95
C THR A 144 -12.02 -14.15 -6.09
N GLU A 145 -13.35 -14.12 -5.94
CA GLU A 145 -14.24 -13.44 -6.89
C GLU A 145 -13.86 -11.96 -7.09
N LEU A 146 -13.34 -11.30 -6.05
CA LEU A 146 -12.85 -9.93 -6.12
C LEU A 146 -11.63 -9.85 -7.04
N MET A 147 -10.65 -10.73 -6.85
CA MET A 147 -9.44 -10.76 -7.69
C MET A 147 -9.79 -11.04 -9.15
N GLU A 148 -10.61 -12.05 -9.45
CA GLU A 148 -11.04 -12.37 -10.81
C GLU A 148 -11.72 -11.17 -11.49
N LYS A 149 -12.61 -10.49 -10.77
CA LYS A 149 -13.28 -9.28 -11.25
C LYS A 149 -12.27 -8.17 -11.56
N VAL A 150 -11.30 -7.97 -10.67
CA VAL A 150 -10.23 -6.98 -10.84
C VAL A 150 -9.39 -7.27 -12.08
N LEU A 151 -8.92 -8.50 -12.26
CA LEU A 151 -8.09 -8.89 -13.41
C LEU A 151 -8.83 -8.61 -14.73
N LYS A 152 -10.11 -8.96 -14.79
CA LYS A 152 -10.95 -8.68 -15.95
C LYS A 152 -11.15 -7.19 -16.22
N GLN A 153 -11.43 -6.39 -15.19
CA GLN A 153 -11.72 -4.96 -15.34
C GLN A 153 -10.48 -4.13 -15.69
N ARG A 154 -9.28 -4.61 -15.31
CA ARG A 154 -8.03 -3.84 -15.42
C ARG A 154 -7.13 -4.29 -16.55
N THR A 155 -7.58 -5.22 -17.40
CA THR A 155 -6.77 -5.80 -18.49
C THR A 155 -6.52 -4.82 -19.64
N ASP A 156 -7.55 -4.09 -20.09
CA ASP A 156 -7.46 -3.29 -21.31
C ASP A 156 -6.41 -2.17 -21.26
N PRO A 157 -6.20 -1.47 -20.13
CA PRO A 157 -5.12 -0.49 -20.02
C PRO A 157 -3.72 -1.01 -20.37
N PHE A 158 -3.42 -2.30 -20.15
CA PHE A 158 -2.08 -2.83 -20.42
C PHE A 158 -1.73 -2.87 -21.91
N ARG A 159 -2.74 -2.79 -22.80
CA ARG A 159 -2.56 -2.79 -24.27
C ARG A 159 -1.72 -1.61 -24.78
N VAL A 160 -1.71 -0.48 -24.05
CA VAL A 160 -1.00 0.72 -24.52
C VAL A 160 0.48 0.74 -24.14
N LEU A 161 0.92 -0.17 -23.24
CA LEU A 161 2.31 -0.26 -22.82
C LEU A 161 3.22 -0.65 -24.00
N LYS A 162 4.33 0.07 -24.14
CA LYS A 162 5.30 -0.07 -25.23
C LYS A 162 6.66 -0.49 -24.68
N SER A 163 7.50 -1.11 -25.50
CA SER A 163 8.86 -1.55 -25.12
C SER A 163 9.69 -0.44 -24.46
N LYS A 164 9.49 0.82 -24.88
CA LYS A 164 10.17 1.99 -24.32
C LYS A 164 9.86 2.22 -22.83
N ASP A 165 8.70 1.77 -22.35
CA ASP A 165 8.21 2.03 -21.00
C ASP A 165 8.86 1.13 -19.96
N LYS A 166 9.47 0.01 -20.39
CA LYS A 166 10.02 -1.03 -19.52
C LYS A 166 10.86 -0.49 -18.36
N LYS A 167 11.77 0.45 -18.66
CA LYS A 167 12.64 1.05 -17.63
C LYS A 167 11.85 1.97 -16.70
N ALA A 168 11.04 2.86 -17.26
CA ALA A 168 10.27 3.82 -16.48
C ALA A 168 9.27 3.12 -15.56
N LEU A 169 8.58 2.08 -16.05
CA LEU A 169 7.66 1.26 -15.25
C LEU A 169 8.41 0.47 -14.16
N SER A 170 9.61 -0.04 -14.45
CA SER A 170 10.46 -0.75 -13.48
C SER A 170 10.87 0.16 -12.33
N ASP A 171 11.36 1.37 -12.66
CA ASP A 171 11.75 2.40 -11.69
C ASP A 171 10.52 2.90 -10.89
N PHE A 172 9.37 3.04 -11.54
CA PHE A 172 8.13 3.50 -10.91
C PHE A 172 7.57 2.52 -9.88
N LEU A 173 7.59 1.21 -10.19
CA LEU A 173 7.03 0.16 -9.32
C LEU A 173 8.04 -0.39 -8.30
N GLY A 174 9.34 -0.22 -8.55
CA GLY A 174 10.39 -0.96 -7.84
C GLY A 174 10.35 -2.45 -8.21
N ALA A 175 10.11 -2.77 -9.48
CA ALA A 175 9.84 -4.13 -9.95
C ALA A 175 10.77 -4.57 -11.08
N LYS A 176 10.94 -5.88 -11.25
CA LYS A 176 11.58 -6.46 -12.44
C LYS A 176 10.53 -6.64 -13.53
N ILE A 177 10.84 -6.19 -14.74
CA ILE A 177 9.91 -6.21 -15.87
C ILE A 177 10.53 -6.95 -17.03
N TRP A 178 9.73 -7.80 -17.67
CA TRP A 178 10.05 -8.47 -18.92
C TRP A 178 8.93 -8.22 -19.92
N GLN A 179 9.32 -7.93 -21.16
CA GLN A 179 8.41 -7.98 -22.28
C GLN A 179 8.48 -9.39 -22.85
N THR A 180 7.33 -10.05 -23.00
CA THR A 180 7.20 -11.34 -23.65
C THR A 180 6.88 -11.14 -25.14
N ALA A 181 6.73 -12.22 -25.91
CA ALA A 181 6.31 -12.10 -27.30
C ALA A 181 4.92 -11.45 -27.44
N GLU A 182 4.03 -11.79 -26.50
CA GLU A 182 2.59 -11.45 -26.57
C GLU A 182 2.14 -10.48 -25.45
N GLY A 183 3.06 -9.97 -24.63
CA GLY A 183 2.70 -9.05 -23.54
C GLY A 183 3.80 -8.73 -22.52
N TRP A 184 3.44 -8.76 -21.23
CA TRP A 184 4.27 -8.25 -20.13
C TRP A 184 4.29 -9.21 -18.94
N ARG A 185 5.43 -9.30 -18.29
CA ARG A 185 5.60 -9.98 -16.99
C ARG A 185 6.25 -9.01 -16.03
N ILE A 186 5.64 -8.80 -14.87
CA ILE A 186 6.07 -7.83 -13.86
C ILE A 186 6.18 -8.58 -12.54
N LYS A 187 7.39 -8.67 -11.98
CA LYS A 187 7.64 -9.29 -10.67
C LYS A 187 8.10 -8.24 -9.68
N ARG A 188 7.36 -8.11 -8.58
CA ARG A 188 7.60 -7.14 -7.53
C ARG A 188 7.70 -7.84 -6.17
N GLU A 189 8.65 -7.42 -5.36
CA GLU A 189 8.70 -7.77 -3.94
C GLU A 189 7.76 -6.84 -3.18
N LEU A 190 6.75 -7.41 -2.51
CA LEU A 190 5.73 -6.67 -1.77
C LEU A 190 6.20 -6.39 -0.33
N LEU A 191 6.77 -7.42 0.29
CA LEU A 191 7.43 -7.46 1.59
C LEU A 191 8.65 -8.38 1.45
N PRO A 192 9.63 -8.37 2.36
CA PRO A 192 10.83 -9.21 2.26
C PRO A 192 10.50 -10.67 1.96
N GLU A 193 11.02 -11.18 0.84
CA GLU A 193 10.83 -12.55 0.37
C GLU A 193 9.35 -12.93 0.12
N ILE A 194 8.50 -11.95 -0.15
CA ILE A 194 7.11 -12.12 -0.62
C ILE A 194 6.96 -11.38 -1.94
N TYR A 195 6.69 -12.13 -3.00
CA TYR A 195 6.64 -11.62 -4.38
C TYR A 195 5.24 -11.75 -4.96
N THR A 196 4.82 -10.73 -5.70
CA THR A 196 3.74 -10.82 -6.67
C THR A 196 4.30 -10.84 -8.07
N GLU A 197 3.69 -11.64 -8.93
CA GLU A 197 3.98 -11.67 -10.35
C GLU A 197 2.70 -11.47 -11.14
N ILE A 198 2.66 -10.37 -11.89
CA ILE A 198 1.56 -10.00 -12.78
C ILE A 198 1.99 -10.35 -14.19
N ILE A 199 1.14 -11.10 -14.89
CA ILE A 199 1.31 -11.47 -16.28
C ILE A 199 0.17 -10.82 -17.06
N TRP A 200 0.51 -10.14 -18.14
CA TRP A 200 -0.48 -9.67 -19.11
C TRP A 200 -0.15 -10.29 -20.46
N ASP A 201 -1.15 -10.87 -21.09
CA ASP A 201 -1.08 -11.44 -22.43
C ASP A 201 -2.20 -10.86 -23.28
N HIS A 202 -1.91 -10.55 -24.55
CA HIS A 202 -2.89 -9.93 -25.45
C HIS A 202 -4.17 -10.77 -25.62
N ASP A 203 -4.05 -12.11 -25.61
CA ASP A 203 -5.16 -13.02 -25.87
C ASP A 203 -5.80 -13.51 -24.57
N SER A 204 -5.00 -13.71 -23.53
CA SER A 204 -5.46 -14.31 -22.25
C SER A 204 -5.79 -13.28 -21.17
N GLY A 205 -5.36 -12.02 -21.33
CA GLY A 205 -5.61 -10.93 -20.39
C GLY A 205 -4.63 -10.91 -19.21
N LEU A 206 -5.07 -10.34 -18.08
CA LEU A 206 -4.28 -10.28 -16.85
C LEU A 206 -4.42 -11.56 -16.02
N ASP A 207 -3.30 -11.99 -15.47
CA ASP A 207 -3.18 -13.02 -14.46
C ASP A 207 -2.20 -12.58 -13.36
N ILE A 208 -2.31 -13.17 -12.18
CA ILE A 208 -1.49 -12.84 -11.02
C ILE A 208 -1.17 -14.09 -10.20
N SER A 209 0.07 -14.17 -9.72
CA SER A 209 0.51 -15.22 -8.82
C SER A 209 1.35 -14.65 -7.67
N PHE A 210 1.46 -15.43 -6.60
CA PHE A 210 2.21 -15.07 -5.40
C PHE A 210 3.23 -16.16 -5.09
N SER A 211 4.41 -15.75 -4.62
CA SER A 211 5.50 -16.68 -4.30
C SER A 211 6.45 -16.08 -3.28
N GLY A 212 7.29 -16.91 -2.67
CA GLY A 212 8.36 -16.45 -1.78
C GLY A 212 8.42 -17.23 -0.48
N GLU A 213 9.57 -17.18 0.19
CA GLU A 213 9.83 -17.96 1.41
C GLU A 213 8.95 -17.50 2.58
N ASN A 214 8.61 -16.21 2.63
CA ASN A 214 7.79 -15.64 3.70
C ASN A 214 6.30 -15.52 3.36
N LEU A 215 5.84 -16.06 2.22
CA LEU A 215 4.45 -15.94 1.77
C LEU A 215 3.46 -16.48 2.81
N GLU A 216 3.84 -17.53 3.55
CA GLU A 216 2.99 -18.15 4.57
C GLU A 216 2.71 -17.27 5.80
N ASN A 217 3.42 -16.14 5.94
CA ASN A 217 3.23 -15.18 7.02
C ASN A 217 2.07 -14.19 6.73
N ILE A 218 1.51 -14.20 5.52
CA ILE A 218 0.40 -13.34 5.11
C ILE A 218 -0.76 -14.17 4.54
N GLY A 219 -2.00 -13.73 4.78
CA GLY A 219 -3.18 -14.49 4.34
C GLY A 219 -3.43 -14.35 2.85
N SER A 220 -4.06 -15.36 2.24
CA SER A 220 -4.42 -15.34 0.81
C SER A 220 -5.21 -14.08 0.45
N TYR A 221 -6.22 -13.72 1.24
CA TYR A 221 -6.99 -12.49 1.03
C TYR A 221 -6.13 -11.21 1.12
N HIS A 222 -5.25 -11.11 2.12
CA HIS A 222 -4.39 -9.94 2.28
C HIS A 222 -3.37 -9.82 1.16
N ILE A 223 -2.75 -10.92 0.72
CA ILE A 223 -1.77 -10.88 -0.37
C ILE A 223 -2.44 -10.54 -1.71
N GLU A 224 -3.68 -11.00 -1.92
CA GLU A 224 -4.49 -10.58 -3.06
C GLU A 224 -4.72 -9.07 -3.08
N LEU A 225 -5.11 -8.45 -1.95
CA LEU A 225 -5.26 -7.00 -1.87
C LEU A 225 -3.96 -6.26 -2.22
N LEU A 226 -2.80 -6.74 -1.73
CA LEU A 226 -1.50 -6.17 -2.11
C LEU A 226 -1.19 -6.33 -3.61
N GLY A 227 -1.61 -7.45 -4.22
CA GLY A 227 -1.57 -7.66 -5.66
C GLY A 227 -2.45 -6.67 -6.43
N ILE A 228 -3.68 -6.47 -5.97
CA ILE A 228 -4.64 -5.48 -6.49
C ILE A 228 -4.04 -4.07 -6.45
N PHE A 229 -3.38 -3.69 -5.36
CA PHE A 229 -2.70 -2.39 -5.25
C PHE A 229 -1.56 -2.26 -6.24
N THR A 230 -0.82 -3.34 -6.51
CA THR A 230 0.24 -3.35 -7.52
C THR A 230 -0.33 -3.13 -8.92
N ILE A 231 -1.44 -3.80 -9.26
CA ILE A 231 -2.16 -3.55 -10.51
C ILE A 231 -2.64 -2.09 -10.58
N ASN A 232 -3.25 -1.56 -9.51
CA ASN A 232 -3.68 -0.16 -9.45
C ASN A 232 -2.53 0.81 -9.70
N HIS A 233 -1.35 0.51 -9.15
CA HIS A 233 -0.19 1.36 -9.33
C HIS A 233 0.35 1.31 -10.77
N ILE A 234 0.29 0.14 -11.44
CA ILE A 234 0.57 0.05 -12.88
C ILE A 234 -0.41 0.90 -13.69
N LEU A 235 -1.71 0.85 -13.35
CA LEU A 235 -2.72 1.69 -14.00
C LEU A 235 -2.38 3.19 -13.83
N ARG A 236 -1.96 3.63 -12.63
CA ARG A 236 -1.52 5.01 -12.41
C ARG A 236 -0.35 5.40 -13.32
N PHE A 237 0.64 4.51 -13.50
CA PHE A 237 1.73 4.75 -14.44
C PHE A 237 1.20 4.94 -15.87
N ILE A 238 0.34 4.02 -16.33
CA ILE A 238 -0.26 4.07 -17.67
C ILE A 238 -1.01 5.39 -17.86
N THR A 239 -1.85 5.79 -16.89
CA THR A 239 -2.63 7.03 -16.97
C THR A 239 -1.76 8.26 -17.13
N ILE A 240 -0.60 8.32 -16.45
CA ILE A 240 0.28 9.49 -16.52
C ILE A 240 1.12 9.50 -17.79
N GLU A 241 1.67 8.35 -18.21
CA GLU A 241 2.47 8.26 -19.44
C GLU A 241 1.62 8.46 -20.71
N TYR A 242 0.34 8.04 -20.65
CA TYR A 242 -0.59 8.04 -21.78
C TYR A 242 -1.79 8.96 -21.56
N GLU A 243 -1.63 10.06 -20.79
CA GLU A 243 -2.71 10.99 -20.44
C GLU A 243 -3.45 11.57 -21.67
N THR A 244 -2.79 11.63 -22.84
CA THR A 244 -3.37 12.11 -24.10
C THR A 244 -4.10 11.05 -24.93
N GLU A 245 -3.98 9.77 -24.56
CA GLU A 245 -4.68 8.67 -25.23
C GLU A 245 -6.08 8.45 -24.62
N GLU A 246 -6.99 7.81 -25.37
CA GLU A 246 -8.30 7.45 -24.85
C GLU A 246 -8.17 6.22 -23.94
N LEU A 247 -8.10 6.46 -22.63
CA LEU A 247 -7.97 5.41 -21.61
C LEU A 247 -9.33 5.05 -20.98
N PRO A 248 -9.54 3.78 -20.59
CA PRO A 248 -10.73 3.39 -19.85
C PRO A 248 -10.89 4.14 -18.52
N ASP A 249 -12.12 4.37 -18.07
CA ASP A 249 -12.41 5.15 -16.85
C ASP A 249 -11.69 4.64 -15.60
N ILE A 250 -11.47 3.32 -15.50
CA ILE A 250 -10.76 2.70 -14.39
C ILE A 250 -9.38 3.33 -14.17
N CYS A 251 -8.68 3.75 -15.24
CA CYS A 251 -7.38 4.41 -15.17
C CYS A 251 -7.39 5.71 -14.35
N TYR A 252 -8.50 6.43 -14.36
CA TYR A 252 -8.65 7.71 -13.65
C TYR A 252 -9.21 7.53 -12.24
N VAL A 253 -10.05 6.51 -12.02
CA VAL A 253 -10.63 6.19 -10.71
C VAL A 253 -9.56 5.70 -9.72
N MET A 254 -8.42 5.16 -10.19
CA MET A 254 -7.35 4.67 -9.31
C MET A 254 -6.55 5.78 -8.61
N PHE A 255 -6.83 7.05 -8.84
CA PHE A 255 -6.13 8.17 -8.20
C PHE A 255 -6.88 8.72 -7.00
N SER A 256 -6.13 9.28 -6.04
CA SER A 256 -6.74 10.00 -4.92
C SER A 256 -7.59 11.19 -5.40
N ARG A 257 -8.52 11.59 -4.54
CA ARG A 257 -9.31 12.80 -4.77
C ARG A 257 -8.46 14.07 -4.75
N TYR A 258 -7.39 14.10 -3.96
CA TYR A 258 -6.44 15.21 -3.96
C TYR A 258 -5.81 15.39 -5.35
N PHE A 259 -5.21 14.32 -5.88
CA PHE A 259 -4.50 14.38 -7.17
C PHE A 259 -5.43 14.68 -8.35
N THR A 260 -6.61 14.04 -8.38
CA THR A 260 -7.60 14.31 -9.44
C THR A 260 -8.06 15.77 -9.45
N LYS A 261 -8.23 16.40 -8.27
CA LYS A 261 -8.52 17.84 -8.15
C LYS A 261 -7.36 18.70 -8.67
N GLU A 262 -6.11 18.37 -8.34
CA GLU A 262 -4.93 19.10 -8.82
C GLU A 262 -4.81 19.05 -10.35
N LYS A 263 -5.11 17.88 -10.94
CA LYS A 263 -5.12 17.65 -12.39
C LYS A 263 -6.34 18.23 -13.10
N ASN A 264 -7.34 18.73 -12.37
CA ASN A 264 -8.65 19.11 -12.90
C ASN A 264 -9.33 17.98 -13.71
N TRP A 265 -9.10 16.72 -13.34
CA TRP A 265 -9.83 15.61 -13.92
C TRP A 265 -11.24 15.57 -13.31
N GLU A 266 -12.26 15.46 -14.16
CA GLU A 266 -13.61 15.17 -13.66
C GLU A 266 -13.57 13.83 -12.94
N HIS A 267 -13.99 13.81 -11.67
CA HIS A 267 -14.06 12.56 -10.93
C HIS A 267 -15.18 11.70 -11.53
N ARG A 268 -14.80 10.83 -12.48
CA ARG A 268 -15.71 9.90 -13.13
C ARG A 268 -16.13 8.87 -12.09
N ARG A 269 -17.44 8.73 -11.86
CA ARG A 269 -17.96 7.74 -10.91
C ARG A 269 -17.66 6.34 -11.47
N ALA A 270 -17.11 5.48 -10.61
CA ALA A 270 -17.01 4.05 -10.85
C ALA A 270 -18.40 3.40 -10.97
#